data_AF-A0A1F8Y3G3-F1
#
_entry.id   AF-A0A1F8Y3G3-F1
#
_cell.length_a   1.000
_cell.length_b   1.000
_cell.length_c   1.000
_cell.angle_alpha   90.00
_cell.angle_beta   90.00
_cell.angle_gamma   90.00
#
_symmetry.space_group_name_H-M   'P 1'
#
loop_
_entity.id
_entity.type
_entity.pdbx_description
1 polymer ?
#
loop_
_entity_poly.entity_id
_entity_poly.type
_entity_poly.pdbx_seq_one_letter_code
_entity_poly.pdbx_strand_id
1 'polypeptide(L)'
;MTIDDHVVARCENTYEVLHRYKTLLMDRYPKVHITRYEDMTADFRSWLRDLLDSCRLEISRELLQSLLEESERLRPKEEDIRRHIRKGRPGDYKEKLRAETIDYLNGRLSPMLEVFGYQ
;
A
#
# COMPACT_ATOMS: atom_id res chain seq x y z
N MET A 1 -15.16 -20.47 -8.45
CA MET A 1 -15.06 -19.13 -7.84
C MET A 1 -14.08 -18.33 -8.67
N THR A 2 -14.57 -17.27 -9.31
CA THR A 2 -13.74 -16.34 -10.09
C THR A 2 -12.96 -15.41 -9.16
N ILE A 3 -12.01 -14.65 -9.69
CA ILE A 3 -11.31 -13.61 -8.92
C ILE A 3 -12.29 -12.52 -8.47
N ASP A 4 -13.27 -12.16 -9.30
CA ASP A 4 -14.33 -11.21 -8.98
C ASP A 4 -15.17 -11.68 -7.77
N ASP A 5 -15.66 -12.94 -7.80
CA ASP A 5 -16.44 -13.51 -6.69
C ASP A 5 -15.63 -13.47 -5.39
N HIS A 6 -14.34 -13.74 -5.49
CA HIS A 6 -13.43 -13.77 -4.36
C HIS A 6 -13.26 -12.39 -3.71
N VAL A 7 -13.00 -11.35 -4.51
CA VAL A 7 -12.78 -9.99 -3.97
C VAL A 7 -14.07 -9.38 -3.43
N VAL A 8 -15.22 -9.66 -4.05
CA VAL A 8 -16.54 -9.23 -3.55
C VAL A 8 -16.84 -9.89 -2.20
N ALA A 9 -16.63 -11.20 -2.07
CA ALA A 9 -16.84 -11.91 -0.81
C ALA A 9 -15.90 -11.44 0.32
N ARG A 10 -14.72 -10.89 -0.02
CA ARG A 10 -13.74 -10.35 0.92
C ARG A 10 -13.98 -8.89 1.28
N CYS A 11 -14.74 -8.15 0.47
CA CYS A 11 -14.89 -6.70 0.57
C CYS A 11 -15.29 -6.24 1.98
N GLU A 12 -16.27 -6.90 2.60
CA GLU A 12 -16.74 -6.53 3.94
C GLU A 12 -15.65 -6.75 4.99
N ASN A 13 -14.93 -7.87 4.91
CA ASN A 13 -13.84 -8.15 5.83
C ASN A 13 -12.70 -7.12 5.67
N THR A 14 -12.40 -6.71 4.44
CA THR A 14 -11.42 -5.63 4.18
C THR A 14 -11.87 -4.31 4.80
N TYR A 15 -13.14 -3.94 4.65
CA TYR A 15 -13.71 -2.74 5.28
C TYR A 15 -13.54 -2.80 6.81
N GLU A 16 -13.91 -3.92 7.43
CA GLU A 16 -13.82 -4.09 8.88
C GLU A 16 -12.39 -4.03 9.41
N VAL A 17 -11.41 -4.54 8.65
CA VAL A 17 -9.98 -4.42 9.02
C VAL A 17 -9.54 -2.96 9.00
N LEU A 18 -9.87 -2.21 7.95
CA LEU A 18 -9.54 -0.78 7.83
C LEU A 18 -10.23 0.04 8.92
N HIS A 19 -11.52 -0.23 9.17
CA HIS A 19 -12.28 0.39 10.23
C HIS A 19 -11.63 0.14 11.60
N ARG A 20 -11.19 -1.09 11.87
CA ARG A 20 -10.47 -1.40 13.12
C ARG A 20 -9.14 -0.65 13.24
N TYR A 21 -8.38 -0.48 12.16
CA TYR A 21 -7.17 0.35 12.23
C TYR A 21 -7.51 1.80 12.55
N LYS A 22 -8.55 2.36 11.94
CA LYS A 22 -9.02 3.70 12.27
C LYS A 22 -9.40 3.79 13.75
N THR A 23 -10.31 2.94 14.23
CA THR A 23 -10.88 3.08 15.58
C THR A 23 -9.90 2.68 16.69
N LEU A 24 -9.09 1.64 16.47
CA LEU A 24 -8.22 1.09 17.51
C LEU A 24 -6.83 1.72 17.52
N LEU A 25 -6.37 2.25 16.39
CA LEU A 25 -5.05 2.89 16.26
C LEU A 25 -5.19 4.40 16.07
N MET A 26 -5.76 4.85 14.95
CA MET A 26 -5.72 6.26 14.54
C MET A 26 -6.49 7.18 15.50
N ASP A 27 -7.71 6.78 15.89
CA ASP A 27 -8.56 7.59 16.78
C ASP A 27 -8.04 7.57 18.23
N ARG A 28 -7.27 6.53 18.61
CA ARG A 28 -6.81 6.32 19.98
C ARG A 28 -5.42 6.89 20.25
N TYR A 29 -4.54 6.87 19.26
CA TYR A 29 -3.14 7.26 19.44
C TYR A 29 -2.82 8.46 18.55
N PRO A 30 -2.35 9.58 19.13
CA PRO A 30 -2.08 10.81 18.38
C PRO A 30 -0.82 10.73 17.50
N LYS A 31 -0.06 9.62 17.58
CA LYS A 31 1.23 9.43 16.91
C LYS A 31 1.25 8.12 16.14
N VAL A 32 0.38 8.03 15.13
CA VAL A 32 0.39 6.94 14.16
C VAL A 32 0.90 7.49 12.84
N HIS A 33 1.98 6.92 12.32
CA HIS A 33 2.45 7.23 10.98
C HIS A 33 1.73 6.32 9.98
N ILE A 34 1.09 6.92 8.99
CA ILE A 34 0.38 6.23 7.91
C ILE A 34 1.09 6.59 6.62
N THR A 35 1.35 5.58 5.81
CA THR A 35 1.98 5.74 4.51
C THR A 35 1.41 4.71 3.53
N ARG A 36 1.49 5.00 2.23
CA ARG A 36 0.96 4.13 1.17
C ARG A 36 2.07 3.35 0.49
N TYR A 37 1.72 2.18 -0.01
CA TYR A 37 2.62 1.37 -0.83
C TYR A 37 2.97 2.09 -2.13
N GLU A 38 2.02 2.81 -2.70
CA GLU A 38 2.19 3.60 -3.92
C GLU A 38 3.30 4.64 -3.76
N ASP A 39 3.33 5.38 -2.63
CA ASP A 39 4.36 6.37 -2.33
C ASP A 39 5.75 5.73 -2.24
N MET A 40 5.86 4.59 -1.54
CA MET A 40 7.10 3.82 -1.41
C MET A 40 7.63 3.37 -2.78
N THR A 41 6.76 2.92 -3.68
CA THR A 41 7.17 2.45 -5.02
C THR A 41 7.45 3.57 -6.02
N ALA A 42 6.82 4.74 -5.84
CA ALA A 42 6.97 5.90 -6.71
C ALA A 42 8.23 6.70 -6.35
N ASP A 43 8.43 6.99 -5.06
CA ASP A 43 9.59 7.71 -4.53
C ASP A 43 10.01 7.14 -3.17
N PHE A 44 10.79 6.06 -3.23
CA PHE A 44 11.31 5.39 -2.03
C PHE A 44 12.15 6.30 -1.15
N ARG A 45 12.86 7.29 -1.72
CA ARG A 45 13.73 8.19 -0.96
C ARG A 45 12.88 9.10 -0.07
N SER A 46 11.88 9.75 -0.65
CA SER A 46 10.99 10.64 0.11
C SER A 46 10.19 9.84 1.14
N TRP A 47 9.65 8.69 0.73
CA TRP A 47 8.94 7.77 1.62
C TRP A 47 9.78 7.35 2.85
N LEU A 48 11.03 6.94 2.62
CA LEU A 48 11.92 6.50 3.71
C LEU A 48 12.25 7.65 4.67
N ARG A 49 12.43 8.86 4.16
CA ARG A 49 12.66 10.05 5.00
C ARG A 49 11.47 10.35 5.88
N ASP A 50 10.26 10.36 5.32
CA ASP A 50 9.04 10.60 6.08
C ASP A 50 8.86 9.56 7.20
N LEU A 51 9.18 8.29 6.91
CA LEU A 51 9.15 7.22 7.91
C LEU A 51 10.18 7.44 9.02
N LEU A 52 11.43 7.75 8.68
CA LEU A 52 12.52 8.00 9.63
C LEU A 52 12.20 9.20 10.54
N ASP A 53 11.70 10.29 9.95
CA ASP A 53 11.30 11.50 10.67
C ASP A 53 10.14 11.19 11.63
N SER A 54 9.16 10.39 11.20
CA SER A 54 8.06 9.97 12.06
C SER A 54 8.54 9.16 13.29
N CYS A 55 9.58 8.34 13.09
CA CYS A 55 10.21 7.55 14.13
C CYS A 55 11.26 8.33 14.94
N ARG A 56 11.60 9.56 14.52
CA ARG A 56 12.71 10.37 15.05
C ARG A 56 14.05 9.61 15.02
N LEU A 57 14.30 8.91 13.93
CA LEU A 57 15.51 8.14 13.71
C LEU A 57 16.43 8.88 12.75
N GLU A 58 17.66 9.13 13.20
CA GLU A 58 18.73 9.64 12.37
C GLU A 58 19.59 8.47 11.89
N ILE A 59 19.91 8.44 10.59
CA ILE A 59 20.81 7.45 10.01
C ILE A 59 21.94 8.15 9.27
N SER A 60 23.09 7.47 9.16
CA SER A 60 24.22 8.01 8.42
C SER A 60 23.91 8.12 6.92
N ARG A 61 24.64 9.00 6.23
CA ARG A 61 24.49 9.16 4.77
C ARG A 61 24.82 7.87 4.03
N GLU A 62 25.78 7.11 4.53
CA GLU A 62 26.23 5.85 3.96
C GLU A 62 25.14 4.78 4.08
N LEU A 63 24.49 4.68 5.24
CA LEU A 63 23.36 3.76 5.43
C LEU A 63 22.15 4.18 4.58
N LEU A 64 21.84 5.47 4.50
CA LEU A 64 20.78 5.93 3.61
C LEU A 64 21.07 5.53 2.16
N GLN A 65 22.29 5.76 1.68
CA GLN A 65 22.66 5.45 0.30
C GLN A 65 22.58 3.94 0.02
N SER A 66 23.03 3.08 0.94
CA SER A 66 22.96 1.63 0.75
C SER A 66 21.52 1.11 0.71
N LEU A 67 20.61 1.67 1.52
CA LEU A 67 19.19 1.32 1.49
C LEU A 67 18.52 1.69 0.17
N LEU A 68 18.87 2.85 -0.40
CA LEU A 68 18.35 3.29 -1.70
C LEU A 68 18.83 2.40 -2.85
N GLU A 69 20.11 2.02 -2.83
CA GLU A 69 20.70 1.12 -3.82
C GLU A 69 20.09 -0.29 -3.73
N GLU A 70 19.88 -0.79 -2.51
CA GLU A 70 19.22 -2.07 -2.27
C GLU A 70 17.78 -2.07 -2.82
N SER A 71 17.01 -1.03 -2.52
CA SER A 71 15.64 -0.89 -3.02
C SER A 71 15.58 -0.89 -4.55
N GLU A 72 16.47 -0.14 -5.21
CA GLU A 72 16.52 -0.11 -6.68
C GLU A 72 16.96 -1.47 -7.25
N ARG A 73 17.91 -2.16 -6.61
CA ARG A 73 18.34 -3.51 -7.03
C ARG A 73 17.22 -4.54 -6.94
N LEU A 74 16.38 -4.46 -5.91
CA LEU A 74 15.27 -5.38 -5.69
C LEU A 74 14.07 -5.09 -6.60
N ARG A 75 13.99 -3.90 -7.21
CA ARG A 75 12.88 -3.50 -8.08
C ARG A 75 12.88 -4.34 -9.37
N PRO A 76 11.81 -5.12 -9.65
CA PRO A 76 11.72 -5.88 -10.89
C PRO A 76 11.63 -4.93 -12.09
N LYS A 77 12.43 -5.21 -13.12
CA LYS A 77 12.34 -4.51 -14.41
C LYS A 77 11.14 -5.00 -15.23
N GLU A 78 10.87 -6.31 -15.14
CA GLU A 78 9.78 -7.02 -15.79
C GLU A 78 9.13 -7.97 -14.78
N GLU A 79 7.90 -8.40 -15.08
CA GLU A 79 7.21 -9.35 -14.23
C GLU A 79 7.80 -10.77 -14.37
N ASP A 80 8.25 -11.34 -13.25
CA ASP A 80 8.67 -12.74 -13.16
C ASP A 80 7.78 -13.49 -12.15
N ILE A 81 6.88 -14.35 -12.66
CA ILE A 81 5.91 -15.09 -11.85
C ILE A 81 6.54 -16.07 -10.85
N ARG A 82 7.82 -16.41 -11.04
CA ARG A 82 8.54 -17.37 -10.17
C ARG A 82 9.28 -16.67 -9.03
N ARG A 83 9.30 -15.34 -8.99
CA ARG A 83 9.94 -14.57 -7.93
C ARG A 83 8.96 -14.18 -6.84
N HIS A 84 9.51 -13.98 -5.63
CA HIS A 84 8.76 -13.40 -4.51
C HIS A 84 8.28 -11.97 -4.83
N ILE A 85 9.16 -11.12 -5.36
CA ILE A 85 8.82 -9.80 -5.90
C ILE A 85 8.63 -9.94 -7.42
N ARG A 86 7.38 -9.93 -7.87
CA ARG A 86 7.01 -10.20 -9.27
C ARG A 86 7.09 -8.98 -10.15
N LYS A 87 6.14 -8.04 -9.99
CA LYS A 87 5.98 -6.84 -10.85
C LYS A 87 6.40 -5.54 -10.13
N GLY A 88 6.19 -5.46 -8.80
CA GLY A 88 6.59 -4.31 -7.99
C GLY A 88 5.92 -2.99 -8.39
N ARG A 89 4.74 -3.05 -9.03
CA ARG A 89 3.96 -1.87 -9.45
C ARG A 89 2.49 -2.06 -9.08
N PRO A 90 1.81 -1.02 -8.56
CA PRO A 90 0.38 -1.07 -8.28
C PRO A 90 -0.46 -0.99 -9.56
N GLY A 91 -1.77 -1.27 -9.46
CA GLY A 91 -2.74 -1.06 -10.54
C GLY A 91 -3.16 -2.30 -11.34
N ASP A 92 -2.59 -3.47 -11.04
CA ASP A 92 -2.86 -4.74 -11.72
C ASP A 92 -4.33 -5.18 -11.67
N TYR A 93 -5.10 -4.66 -10.73
CA TYR A 93 -6.52 -4.93 -10.61
C TYR A 93 -7.32 -4.47 -11.84
N LYS A 94 -6.86 -3.43 -12.56
CA LYS A 94 -7.55 -2.88 -13.73
C LYS A 94 -7.61 -3.85 -14.91
N GLU A 95 -6.63 -4.75 -15.00
CA GLU A 95 -6.57 -5.77 -16.05
C GLU A 95 -7.23 -7.09 -15.62
N LYS A 96 -7.41 -7.30 -14.30
CA LYS A 96 -7.81 -8.58 -13.70
C LYS A 96 -9.26 -8.63 -13.23
N LEU A 97 -9.84 -7.49 -12.90
CA LEU A 97 -11.21 -7.38 -12.41
C LEU A 97 -12.10 -6.80 -13.50
N ARG A 98 -13.37 -7.22 -13.51
CA ARG A 98 -14.38 -6.59 -14.37
C ARG A 98 -14.68 -5.18 -13.88
N ALA A 99 -15.11 -4.31 -14.80
CA ALA A 99 -15.45 -2.92 -14.48
C ALA A 99 -16.53 -2.84 -13.40
N GLU A 100 -17.56 -3.68 -13.48
CA GLU A 100 -18.66 -3.70 -12.51
C GLU A 100 -18.19 -4.11 -11.10
N THR A 101 -17.19 -4.99 -11.03
CA THR A 101 -16.57 -5.39 -9.77
C THR A 101 -15.77 -4.23 -9.17
N ILE A 102 -15.02 -3.50 -9.99
CA ILE A 102 -14.26 -2.32 -9.56
C ILE A 102 -15.21 -1.24 -9.04
N ASP A 103 -16.29 -0.96 -9.76
CA ASP A 103 -17.30 0.04 -9.36
C ASP A 103 -17.97 -0.33 -8.03
N TYR A 104 -18.32 -1.61 -7.85
CA TYR A 104 -18.85 -2.11 -6.59
C TYR A 104 -17.87 -1.91 -5.42
N LEU A 105 -16.61 -2.29 -5.61
CA LEU A 105 -15.58 -2.16 -4.57
C LEU A 105 -15.31 -0.68 -4.23
N ASN A 106 -15.21 0.19 -5.23
CA ASN A 106 -15.03 1.62 -5.04
C ASN A 106 -16.21 2.21 -4.27
N GLY A 107 -17.45 1.89 -4.65
CA GLY A 107 -18.63 2.37 -3.93
C GLY A 107 -18.67 1.91 -2.47
N ARG A 108 -18.26 0.67 -2.18
CA ARG A 108 -18.29 0.12 -0.81
C ARG A 108 -17.14 0.62 0.06
N LEU A 109 -15.94 0.79 -0.51
CA LEU A 109 -14.71 1.05 0.23
C LEU A 109 -14.27 2.52 0.23
N SER A 110 -14.69 3.34 -0.74
CA SER A 110 -14.28 4.74 -0.89
C SER A 110 -14.38 5.55 0.42
N PRO A 111 -15.49 5.51 1.19
CA PRO A 111 -15.58 6.29 2.43
C PRO A 111 -14.50 5.93 3.46
N MET A 112 -14.05 4.68 3.48
CA MET A 112 -12.98 4.23 4.36
C MET A 112 -11.61 4.55 3.77
N LEU A 113 -11.42 4.36 2.46
CA LEU A 113 -10.16 4.60 1.78
C LEU A 113 -9.75 6.08 1.79
N GLU A 114 -10.72 7.00 1.77
CA GLU A 114 -10.49 8.45 1.95
C GLU A 114 -9.78 8.77 3.27
N VAL A 115 -10.11 8.05 4.36
CA VAL A 115 -9.44 8.21 5.67
C VAL A 115 -7.95 7.89 5.59
N PHE A 116 -7.54 7.02 4.65
CA PHE A 116 -6.16 6.63 4.42
C PHE A 116 -5.50 7.38 3.26
N GLY A 117 -6.13 8.45 2.74
CA GLY A 117 -5.57 9.31 1.70
C GLY A 117 -5.65 8.73 0.29
N TYR A 118 -6.64 7.87 0.02
CA TYR A 118 -6.98 7.42 -1.34
C TYR A 118 -8.20 8.21 -1.86
N GLN A 119 -8.20 8.53 -3.16
CA GLN A 119 -9.26 9.29 -3.86
C GLN A 119 -9.76 8.50 -5.07
#